data_AF-Q46BY0-F1
#
_entry.id   AF-Q46BY0-F1
#
_cell.length_a   1.000
_cell.length_b   1.000
_cell.length_c   1.000
_cell.angle_alpha   90.00
_cell.angle_beta   90.00
_cell.angle_gamma   90.00
#
_symmetry.space_group_name_H-M   'P 1'
#
loop_
_entity.id
_entity.type
_entity.pdbx_description
1 polymer ?
#
loop_
_entity_poly.entity_id
_entity_poly.type
_entity_poly.pdbx_seq_one_letter_code
_entity_poly.pdbx_strand_id
1 'polypeptide(L)'
;MSGKKYLIIVAVICLLLVGIVIINPSMHHNSPTGKEENNSLIGEENNNEEENNNEEENNNGEENNSVSDNSNSFFINNWGNANHEVNVELLDSKNTSVFSESYTSVPGETIKDQFPVTPVSEGEIVVTLDNNIIRTQTISEDLIGLVLYIDIDMTTSNPLDLSVVYP
;
A
#
# COMPACT_ATOMS: atom_id res chain seq x y z
N MET A 1 4.00 -3.76 55.79
CA MET A 1 3.06 -4.65 55.08
C MET A 1 3.56 -6.09 55.22
N SER A 2 2.77 -7.02 55.77
CA SER A 2 3.19 -8.41 56.00
C SER A 2 3.45 -9.13 54.65
N GLY A 3 4.62 -9.77 54.51
CA GLY A 3 5.10 -10.39 53.25
C GLY A 3 4.17 -11.42 52.60
N LYS A 4 3.16 -11.92 53.35
CA LYS A 4 2.09 -12.77 52.81
C LYS A 4 1.24 -12.08 51.74
N LYS A 5 1.06 -10.75 51.84
CA LYS A 5 0.28 -9.97 50.86
C LYS A 5 1.02 -9.79 49.53
N TYR A 6 2.35 -9.81 49.56
CA TYR A 6 3.18 -9.64 48.35
C TYR A 6 3.17 -10.90 47.48
N LEU A 7 3.25 -12.09 48.10
CA LEU A 7 3.22 -13.36 47.38
C LEU A 7 1.91 -13.59 46.61
N ILE A 8 0.78 -13.13 47.16
CA ILE A 8 -0.53 -13.24 46.49
C ILE A 8 -0.57 -12.37 45.23
N ILE A 9 -0.03 -11.16 45.30
CA ILE A 9 0.00 -10.23 44.16
C ILE A 9 0.88 -10.79 43.03
N VAL A 10 2.05 -11.33 43.36
CA VAL A 10 2.96 -11.94 42.36
C VAL A 10 2.32 -13.15 41.70
N ALA A 11 1.64 -14.02 42.46
CA ALA A 11 0.97 -15.20 41.91
C ALA A 11 -0.16 -14.84 40.91
N VAL A 12 -0.92 -13.78 41.19
CA VAL A 12 -1.99 -13.30 40.29
C VAL A 12 -1.41 -12.75 38.99
N ILE A 13 -0.31 -11.99 39.06
CA ILE A 13 0.37 -11.45 37.87
C ILE A 13 0.93 -12.58 36.99
N CYS A 14 1.55 -13.60 37.58
CA CYS A 14 2.09 -14.74 36.84
C CYS A 14 1.00 -15.52 36.08
N LEU A 15 -0.18 -15.72 36.68
CA LEU A 15 -1.29 -16.40 36.01
C LEU A 15 -1.86 -15.59 34.83
N LEU A 16 -1.90 -14.26 34.94
CA LEU A 16 -2.35 -13.37 33.86
C LEU A 16 -1.42 -13.44 32.64
N LEU A 17 -0.10 -13.48 32.85
CA LEU A 17 0.87 -13.55 31.76
C LEU A 17 0.81 -14.87 30.99
N VAL A 18 0.57 -15.99 31.66
CA VAL A 18 0.43 -17.30 31.01
C VAL A 18 -0.83 -17.37 30.14
N GLY A 19 -1.92 -16.70 30.55
CA GLY A 19 -3.16 -16.65 29.77
C GLY A 19 -3.04 -15.96 28.41
N ILE A 20 -2.18 -14.93 28.31
CA ILE A 20 -1.99 -14.17 27.06
C ILE A 20 -1.25 -15.00 26.00
N VAL A 21 -0.35 -15.90 26.41
CA VAL A 21 0.47 -16.71 25.49
C VAL A 21 -0.35 -17.81 24.77
N ILE A 22 -1.45 -18.27 25.36
CA ILE A 22 -2.24 -19.40 24.83
C ILE A 22 -3.26 -18.96 23.77
N ILE A 23 -3.56 -17.65 23.65
CA ILE A 23 -4.70 -17.15 22.84
C ILE A 23 -4.31 -16.76 21.39
N ASN A 24 -3.05 -16.90 20.97
CA ASN A 24 -2.68 -16.66 19.57
C ASN A 24 -2.48 -17.97 18.78
N PRO A 25 -3.54 -18.57 18.19
CA PRO A 25 -3.34 -19.46 17.07
C PRO A 25 -3.05 -18.58 15.85
N SER A 26 -1.77 -18.38 15.54
CA SER A 26 -1.35 -17.92 14.22
C SER A 26 -1.80 -18.97 13.20
N MET A 27 -2.99 -18.77 12.62
CA MET A 27 -3.47 -19.55 11.49
C MET A 27 -2.74 -19.07 10.23
N HIS A 28 -1.64 -19.72 9.89
CA HIS A 28 -1.10 -19.69 8.54
C HIS A 28 -2.10 -20.38 7.59
N HIS A 29 -2.76 -19.61 6.73
CA HIS A 29 -3.47 -20.14 5.58
C HIS A 29 -2.60 -19.99 4.32
N ASN A 30 -2.23 -21.13 3.74
CA ASN A 30 -1.55 -21.25 2.47
C ASN A 30 -2.49 -20.83 1.33
N SER A 31 -2.01 -19.97 0.42
CA SER A 31 -2.71 -19.58 -0.81
C SER A 31 -2.55 -20.65 -1.90
N PRO A 32 -3.62 -21.10 -2.58
CA PRO A 32 -3.52 -21.90 -3.80
C PRO A 32 -3.50 -20.99 -5.03
N THR A 33 -2.40 -21.06 -5.77
CA THR A 33 -2.20 -20.46 -7.09
C THR A 33 -3.11 -21.11 -8.13
N GLY A 34 -3.85 -20.31 -8.89
CA GLY A 34 -4.60 -20.74 -10.08
C GLY A 34 -4.38 -19.73 -11.21
N LYS A 35 -3.60 -20.14 -12.22
CA LYS A 35 -3.44 -19.48 -13.52
C LYS A 35 -4.49 -20.04 -14.49
N GLU A 36 -5.00 -19.20 -15.40
CA GLU A 36 -5.30 -19.43 -16.83
C GLU A 36 -6.39 -18.44 -17.26
N GLU A 37 -6.09 -17.40 -18.06
CA GLU A 37 -5.80 -17.35 -19.50
C GLU A 37 -7.00 -16.82 -20.29
N ASN A 38 -6.79 -15.67 -20.93
CA ASN A 38 -7.71 -14.85 -21.69
C ASN A 38 -7.40 -14.95 -23.19
N ASN A 39 -8.31 -15.46 -24.00
CA ASN A 39 -8.22 -15.36 -25.47
C ASN A 39 -9.48 -14.74 -26.05
N SER A 40 -9.34 -13.58 -26.69
CA SER A 40 -10.32 -13.06 -27.66
C SER A 40 -9.56 -12.30 -28.76
N LEU A 41 -9.45 -12.91 -29.94
CA LEU A 41 -8.97 -12.24 -31.15
C LEU A 41 -9.67 -12.82 -32.39
N ILE A 42 -10.69 -12.11 -32.87
CA ILE A 42 -11.31 -12.19 -34.21
C ILE A 42 -11.88 -10.77 -34.45
N GLY A 43 -11.67 -10.05 -35.55
CA GLY A 43 -11.01 -10.35 -36.81
C GLY A 43 -11.08 -9.15 -37.77
N GLU A 44 -10.47 -9.37 -38.94
CA GLU A 44 -10.79 -8.87 -40.28
C GLU A 44 -10.40 -7.43 -40.73
N GLU A 45 -9.32 -7.47 -41.52
CA GLU A 45 -8.92 -6.76 -42.75
C GLU A 45 -9.99 -6.01 -43.59
N ASN A 46 -9.49 -4.98 -44.31
CA ASN A 46 -9.67 -4.60 -45.73
C ASN A 46 -9.48 -3.07 -45.87
N ASN A 47 -8.88 -2.42 -46.89
CA ASN A 47 -7.95 -2.71 -48.00
C ASN A 47 -7.63 -1.36 -48.71
N ASN A 48 -6.49 -1.31 -49.43
CA ASN A 48 -6.10 -0.44 -50.56
C ASN A 48 -5.59 1.00 -50.28
N GLU A 49 -4.29 1.29 -50.53
CA GLU A 49 -3.65 1.77 -51.80
C GLU A 49 -4.11 3.22 -52.14
N GLU A 50 -3.29 4.27 -52.34
CA GLU A 50 -2.05 4.43 -53.11
C GLU A 50 -1.40 5.82 -52.78
N GLU A 51 -0.06 5.85 -52.78
CA GLU A 51 0.92 6.89 -53.20
C GLU A 51 0.73 8.44 -53.13
N ASN A 52 1.86 9.07 -52.69
CA ASN A 52 2.58 10.25 -53.24
C ASN A 52 2.67 11.57 -52.43
N ASN A 53 3.91 11.79 -51.93
CA ASN A 53 4.80 12.96 -52.03
C ASN A 53 4.52 14.29 -51.29
N ASN A 54 5.56 14.64 -50.53
CA ASN A 54 6.21 15.94 -50.31
C ASN A 54 5.59 17.00 -49.38
N GLU A 55 6.42 17.27 -48.36
CA GLU A 55 6.84 18.57 -47.82
C GLU A 55 5.89 19.40 -46.94
N GLU A 56 6.41 19.59 -45.73
CA GLU A 56 6.34 20.77 -44.84
C GLU A 56 5.12 21.05 -43.96
N GLU A 57 5.46 21.03 -42.66
CA GLU A 57 4.96 21.86 -41.56
C GLU A 57 3.64 21.54 -40.84
N ASN A 58 3.83 21.42 -39.51
CA ASN A 58 2.96 21.82 -38.41
C ASN A 58 2.01 20.79 -37.77
N ASN A 59 2.25 20.65 -36.46
CA ASN A 59 1.33 20.27 -35.38
C ASN A 59 0.82 18.82 -35.35
N ASN A 60 1.50 17.96 -34.60
CA ASN A 60 0.85 16.83 -33.97
C ASN A 60 0.84 17.04 -32.45
N GLY A 61 -0.29 17.56 -31.98
CA GLY A 61 -0.78 17.21 -30.67
C GLY A 61 -1.03 15.70 -30.66
N GLU A 62 -0.16 14.97 -29.99
CA GLU A 62 -0.56 13.70 -29.41
C GLU A 62 -1.51 14.04 -28.27
N GLU A 63 -2.80 14.19 -28.61
CA GLU A 63 -3.87 13.85 -27.69
C GLU A 63 -3.70 12.37 -27.35
N ASN A 64 -2.79 12.10 -26.43
CA ASN A 64 -2.81 10.88 -25.66
C ASN A 64 -4.17 10.88 -24.99
N ASN A 65 -5.06 10.03 -25.49
CA ASN A 65 -6.27 9.62 -24.80
C ASN A 65 -5.83 9.13 -23.41
N SER A 66 -5.75 10.04 -22.46
CA SER A 66 -5.55 9.72 -21.07
C SER A 66 -6.83 9.03 -20.65
N VAL A 67 -6.81 7.69 -20.72
CA VAL A 67 -7.56 6.91 -19.75
C VAL A 67 -7.07 7.45 -18.42
N SER A 68 -7.88 8.30 -17.78
CA SER A 68 -7.51 8.80 -16.47
C SER A 68 -7.58 7.57 -15.59
N ASP A 69 -6.41 7.01 -15.28
CA ASP A 69 -6.24 5.94 -14.32
C ASP A 69 -6.64 6.52 -12.97
N ASN A 70 -7.95 6.57 -12.74
CA ASN A 70 -8.64 7.03 -11.54
C ASN A 70 -8.41 6.07 -10.36
N SER A 71 -7.40 5.21 -10.45
CA SER A 71 -7.01 4.25 -9.45
C SER A 71 -6.29 4.95 -8.31
N ASN A 72 -6.67 4.62 -7.08
CA ASN A 72 -5.94 5.05 -5.90
C ASN A 72 -4.61 4.29 -5.82
N SER A 73 -3.50 5.01 -5.72
CA SER A 73 -2.16 4.44 -5.81
C SER A 73 -1.25 4.92 -4.69
N PHE A 74 -0.19 4.16 -4.48
CA PHE A 74 0.87 4.57 -3.58
C PHE A 74 2.26 4.22 -4.13
N PHE A 75 3.24 4.99 -3.66
CA PHE A 75 4.64 4.88 -4.02
C PHE A 75 5.46 4.74 -2.74
N ILE A 76 6.33 3.73 -2.67
CA ILE A 76 7.29 3.58 -1.59
C ILE A 76 8.67 3.93 -2.14
N ASN A 77 9.27 4.98 -1.60
CA ASN A 77 10.59 5.46 -1.98
C ASN A 77 11.57 5.24 -0.82
N ASN A 78 12.65 4.50 -1.07
CA ASN A 78 13.74 4.35 -0.11
C ASN A 78 14.88 5.31 -0.43
N TRP A 79 15.01 6.38 0.36
CA TRP A 79 16.09 7.35 0.26
C TRP A 79 17.30 6.98 1.11
N GLY A 80 17.17 5.95 1.95
CA GLY A 80 18.20 5.44 2.84
C GLY A 80 19.25 4.59 2.13
N ASN A 81 20.03 3.86 2.93
CA ASN A 81 21.09 2.96 2.46
C ASN A 81 20.92 1.52 2.92
N ALA A 82 19.78 1.20 3.53
CA ALA A 82 19.42 -0.13 4.00
C ALA A 82 18.06 -0.55 3.44
N ASN A 83 17.85 -1.86 3.32
CA ASN A 83 16.53 -2.39 2.99
C ASN A 83 15.61 -2.25 4.19
N HIS A 84 14.34 -2.02 3.93
CA HIS A 84 13.30 -1.94 4.97
C HIS A 84 12.11 -2.81 4.64
N GLU A 85 11.52 -3.43 5.67
CA GLU A 85 10.18 -3.98 5.57
C GLU A 85 9.16 -2.87 5.84
N VAL A 86 8.15 -2.77 4.97
CA VAL A 86 7.13 -1.73 5.01
C VAL A 86 5.77 -2.39 4.88
N ASN A 87 4.94 -2.31 5.91
CA ASN A 87 3.54 -2.72 5.81
C ASN A 87 2.67 -1.50 5.49
N VAL A 88 1.87 -1.61 4.44
CA VAL A 88 0.85 -0.62 4.06
C VAL A 88 -0.51 -1.24 4.33
N GLU A 89 -1.28 -0.62 5.21
CA GLU A 89 -2.60 -1.06 5.61
C GLU A 89 -3.63 0.05 5.37
N LEU A 90 -4.80 -0.32 4.85
CA LEU A 90 -5.95 0.56 4.70
C LEU A 90 -7.06 0.07 5.63
N LEU A 91 -7.50 0.97 6.51
CA LEU A 91 -8.60 0.79 7.44
C LEU A 91 -9.83 1.52 6.93
N ASP A 92 -11.00 0.87 7.03
CA ASP A 92 -12.29 1.54 6.82
C ASP A 92 -12.68 2.42 8.03
N SER A 93 -13.79 3.15 7.95
CA SER A 93 -14.30 4.02 9.03
C SER A 93 -14.69 3.28 10.32
N LYS A 94 -14.65 1.94 10.32
CA LYS A 94 -14.89 1.09 11.49
C LYS A 94 -13.59 0.49 12.03
N ASN A 95 -12.43 0.95 11.54
CA ASN A 95 -11.10 0.40 11.82
C ASN A 95 -10.96 -1.07 11.41
N THR A 96 -11.68 -1.51 10.38
CA THR A 96 -11.52 -2.83 9.78
C THR A 96 -10.47 -2.74 8.68
N SER A 97 -9.46 -3.61 8.75
CA SER A 97 -8.46 -3.75 7.68
C SER A 97 -9.12 -4.28 6.42
N VAL A 98 -9.14 -3.45 5.37
CA VAL A 98 -9.69 -3.80 4.04
C VAL A 98 -8.59 -4.07 3.01
N PHE A 99 -7.35 -3.68 3.32
CA PHE A 99 -6.14 -4.03 2.58
C PHE A 99 -4.96 -4.00 3.56
N SER A 100 -4.07 -4.98 3.47
CA SER A 100 -2.80 -4.99 4.19
C SER A 100 -1.78 -5.80 3.42
N GLU A 101 -0.67 -5.18 3.05
CA GLU A 101 0.40 -5.83 2.32
C GLU A 101 1.77 -5.32 2.78
N SER A 102 2.74 -6.23 2.79
CA SER A 102 4.11 -5.94 3.22
C SER A 102 5.07 -5.98 2.03
N TYR A 103 5.96 -4.99 1.97
CA TYR A 103 6.90 -4.78 0.90
C TYR A 103 8.33 -4.76 1.45
N THR A 104 9.28 -5.33 0.71
CA THR A 104 10.71 -5.13 0.97
C THR A 104 11.19 -3.97 0.11
N SER A 105 11.42 -2.83 0.74
CA SER A 105 11.90 -1.61 0.10
C SER A 105 13.42 -1.63 -0.03
N VAL A 106 13.94 -1.38 -1.24
CA VAL A 106 15.38 -1.43 -1.56
C VAL A 106 15.90 -0.01 -1.80
N PRO A 107 17.08 0.39 -1.28
CA PRO A 107 17.68 1.70 -1.48
C PRO A 107 17.72 2.14 -2.95
N GLY A 108 17.19 3.33 -3.22
CA GLY A 108 17.20 3.93 -4.56
C GLY A 108 16.16 3.35 -5.54
N GLU A 109 15.33 2.39 -5.10
CA GLU A 109 14.22 1.87 -5.88
C GLU A 109 12.88 2.47 -5.40
N THR A 110 11.94 2.59 -6.33
CA THR A 110 10.56 2.97 -6.05
C THR A 110 9.65 1.79 -6.34
N ILE A 111 8.87 1.40 -5.34
CA ILE A 111 7.76 0.46 -5.53
C ILE A 111 6.52 1.28 -5.83
N LYS A 112 5.79 0.93 -6.90
CA LYS A 112 4.49 1.51 -7.25
C LYS A 112 3.44 0.42 -7.14
N ASP A 113 2.35 0.69 -6.42
CA ASP A 113 1.22 -0.22 -6.32
C ASP A 113 -0.11 0.55 -6.19
N GLN A 114 -1.22 -0.18 -6.19
CA GLN A 114 -2.58 0.36 -6.14
C GLN A 114 -3.38 -0.24 -4.99
N PHE A 115 -4.25 0.57 -4.40
CA PHE A 115 -5.23 0.05 -3.45
C PHE A 115 -6.28 -0.76 -4.23
N PRO A 116 -6.58 -2.01 -3.83
CA PRO A 116 -7.58 -2.84 -4.51
C PRO A 116 -9.02 -2.38 -4.25
N VAL A 117 -9.19 -1.46 -3.30
CA VAL A 117 -10.47 -0.87 -2.90
C VAL A 117 -10.33 0.64 -2.77
N THR A 118 -11.43 1.35 -2.97
CA THR A 118 -11.49 2.81 -2.81
C THR A 118 -11.38 3.18 -1.32
N PRO A 119 -10.40 4.03 -0.92
CA PRO A 119 -10.38 4.62 0.41
C PRO A 119 -11.64 5.45 0.66
N VAL A 120 -12.27 5.24 1.81
CA VAL A 120 -13.51 5.90 2.21
C VAL A 120 -13.26 6.96 3.27
N SER A 121 -14.13 7.97 3.34
CA SER A 121 -14.12 9.01 4.36
C SER A 121 -14.10 8.40 5.77
N GLU A 122 -13.36 9.05 6.67
CA GLU A 122 -13.08 8.60 8.04
C GLU A 122 -12.24 7.31 8.12
N GLY A 123 -11.82 6.74 6.99
CA GLY A 123 -10.82 5.68 6.94
C GLY A 123 -9.41 6.20 7.20
N GLU A 124 -8.47 5.27 7.35
CA GLU A 124 -7.06 5.59 7.61
C GLU A 124 -6.14 4.71 6.78
N ILE A 125 -5.05 5.28 6.26
CA ILE A 125 -3.93 4.51 5.75
C ILE A 125 -2.86 4.47 6.84
N VAL A 126 -2.50 3.27 7.28
CA VAL A 126 -1.47 3.02 8.29
C VAL A 126 -0.26 2.43 7.61
N VAL A 127 0.90 3.07 7.78
CA VAL A 127 2.17 2.59 7.26
C VAL A 127 3.10 2.28 8.44
N THR A 128 3.61 1.05 8.48
CA THR A 128 4.51 0.57 9.52
C THR A 128 5.85 0.18 8.92
N LEU A 129 6.92 0.77 9.42
CA LEU A 129 8.31 0.42 9.09
C LEU A 129 8.83 -0.68 10.05
N ASP A 130 9.81 -1.48 9.61
CA ASP A 130 10.43 -2.61 10.33
C ASP A 130 10.80 -2.39 11.81
N ASN A 131 11.09 -1.15 12.21
CA ASN A 131 11.39 -0.73 13.57
C ASN A 131 10.15 -0.32 14.39
N ASN A 132 8.96 -0.69 13.90
CA ASN A 132 7.64 -0.30 14.42
C ASN A 132 7.39 1.21 14.44
N ILE A 133 8.07 1.97 13.58
CA ILE A 133 7.70 3.37 13.34
C ILE A 133 6.43 3.38 12.51
N ILE A 134 5.41 4.04 13.04
CA ILE A 134 4.08 4.09 12.43
C ILE A 134 3.79 5.53 12.01
N ARG A 135 3.23 5.66 10.81
CA ARG A 135 2.59 6.89 10.31
C ARG A 135 1.20 6.55 9.81
N THR A 136 0.29 7.49 10.03
CA THR A 136 -1.11 7.34 9.64
C THR A 136 -1.53 8.54 8.83
N GLN A 137 -2.34 8.29 7.82
CA GLN A 137 -2.98 9.31 7.00
C GLN A 137 -4.49 9.11 7.05
N THR A 138 -5.20 10.09 7.63
CA THR A 138 -6.66 10.09 7.65
C THR A 138 -7.22 10.45 6.28
N ILE A 139 -8.28 9.77 5.88
CA ILE A 139 -9.02 10.02 4.65
C ILE A 139 -10.21 10.93 4.96
N SER A 140 -10.20 12.16 4.43
CA SER A 140 -11.23 13.16 4.74
C SER A 140 -12.54 12.95 3.96
N GLU A 141 -12.47 12.39 2.76
CA GLU A 141 -13.62 12.17 1.87
C GLU A 141 -13.42 10.90 1.05
N ASP A 142 -14.48 10.39 0.43
CA ASP A 142 -14.36 9.24 -0.47
C ASP A 142 -13.56 9.66 -1.72
N LEU A 143 -12.39 9.05 -1.93
CA LEU A 143 -11.43 9.53 -2.93
C LEU A 143 -11.23 8.54 -4.07
N ILE A 144 -11.27 9.08 -5.28
CA ILE A 144 -10.93 8.37 -6.52
C ILE A 144 -9.72 9.08 -7.10
N GLY A 145 -8.59 8.38 -7.27
CA GLY A 145 -7.34 8.95 -7.77
C GLY A 145 -6.43 9.54 -6.69
N LEU A 146 -6.58 9.13 -5.43
CA LEU A 146 -5.61 9.41 -4.37
C LEU A 146 -4.23 8.88 -4.77
N VAL A 147 -3.19 9.71 -4.55
CA VAL A 147 -1.79 9.28 -4.67
C VAL A 147 -1.10 9.50 -3.34
N LEU A 148 -0.61 8.41 -2.72
CA LEU A 148 0.18 8.45 -1.50
C LEU A 148 1.67 8.22 -1.80
N TYR A 149 2.53 9.09 -1.30
CA TYR A 149 3.97 8.90 -1.25
C TYR A 149 4.38 8.49 0.16
N ILE A 150 5.15 7.40 0.23
CA ILE A 150 5.72 6.82 1.44
C ILE A 150 7.23 6.96 1.30
N ASP A 151 7.80 7.95 1.97
CA ASP A 151 9.23 8.24 1.90
C ASP A 151 9.94 7.70 3.14
N ILE A 152 10.92 6.82 2.91
CA ILE A 152 11.71 6.16 3.95
C ILE A 152 13.10 6.77 3.98
N ASP A 153 13.56 7.12 5.17
CA ASP A 153 14.89 7.67 5.44
C ASP A 153 15.24 8.92 4.60
N MET A 154 14.24 9.66 4.12
CA MET A 154 14.45 10.93 3.43
C MET A 154 15.16 11.95 4.33
N THR A 155 14.87 11.88 5.64
CA THR A 155 15.59 12.65 6.67
C THR A 155 15.91 11.75 7.87
N THR A 156 17.05 11.99 8.51
CA THR A 156 17.47 11.19 9.68
C THR A 156 16.61 11.41 10.93
N SER A 157 15.91 12.55 11.01
CA SER A 157 15.00 12.86 12.13
C SER A 157 13.61 12.26 11.98
N ASN A 158 13.19 12.02 10.74
CA ASN A 158 11.90 11.43 10.42
C ASN A 158 12.10 10.33 9.36
N PRO A 159 12.34 9.08 9.80
CA PRO A 159 12.66 7.97 8.90
C PRO A 159 11.45 7.45 8.12
N LEU A 160 10.24 7.92 8.42
CA LEU A 160 9.02 7.60 7.68
C LEU A 160 8.15 8.85 7.56
N ASP A 161 7.93 9.30 6.32
CA ASP A 161 7.07 10.43 5.99
C ASP A 161 6.00 10.03 4.98
N LEU A 162 4.81 10.63 5.11
CA LEU A 162 3.67 10.37 4.24
C LEU A 162 3.22 11.68 3.60
N SER A 163 3.06 11.67 2.29
CA SER A 163 2.55 12.81 1.53
C SER A 163 1.42 12.38 0.60
N VAL A 164 0.26 13.04 0.70
CA VAL A 164 -0.89 12.74 -0.17
C VAL A 164 -1.08 13.84 -1.19
N VAL A 165 -1.38 13.42 -2.42
CA VAL A 165 -1.90 14.28 -3.48
C VAL A 165 -3.33 13.84 -3.77
N TYR A 166 -4.25 14.80 -3.68
CA TYR A 166 -5.65 14.65 -4.07
C TYR A 166 -5.83 15.13 -5.52
N PRO A 167 -6.76 14.53 -6.27
CA PRO A 167 -7.12 14.98 -7.62
C PRO A 167 -7.71 16.40 -7.66
#